data_AF-A0A2T3JRE3-F1
#
_entry.id   AF-A0A2T3JRE3-F1
#
_cell.length_a   1.000
_cell.length_b   1.000
_cell.length_c   1.000
_cell.angle_alpha   90.00
_cell.angle_beta   90.00
_cell.angle_gamma   90.00
#
_symmetry.space_group_name_H-M   'P 1'
#
loop_
_entity.id
_entity.type
_entity.pdbx_description
1 polymer ?
#
loop_
_entity_poly.entity_id
_entity_poly.type
_entity_poly.pdbx_seq_one_letter_code
_entity_poly.pdbx_strand_id
1 'polypeptide(L)'
;MKKEFRIAALAAAITLSGCASDSDATANVDPQTNQAQLQEQISSFKTEINDAESALKAVGAKDLAWFATRQITDAKDALKEAKEYFSEYESDSSTMNNSIGLFTSTTYLQATTESLDTFTDNLNKAKSIYAETATVLEDALNYRKQLEKIDAKKHYPKTAQQLERQLKTLVDYMANDNKDRAIKSQPELVRKQHNLEVRTITKIYLSDNQKELQRQKTAGVAQHAPKTLRHAEAKLKASETFIATEPRAISSITQKAEETRFELAHSQLIATAVQNLKAMPDKDYERHILSYEHILTDISAALDSGDVRDQPVLQQGKHVVASIKANQKSQNDLVAALESQLAEAVMAQKTTMLASTKTEEVKTAAVIETIATETVEAEVSVEAPTTETVEAEIISETPAAETVEAEIIEDEVDETTA
;
A
#
# COMPACT_ATOMS: atom_id res chain seq x y z
N MET A 1 17.11 20.41 -0.44
CA MET A 1 17.40 20.69 -1.85
C MET A 1 16.19 21.37 -2.45
N LYS A 2 16.30 22.67 -2.77
CA LYS A 2 15.23 23.47 -3.36
C LYS A 2 15.32 23.32 -4.88
N LYS A 3 14.24 22.92 -5.54
CA LYS A 3 14.15 22.94 -7.00
C LYS A 3 13.30 24.13 -7.41
N GLU A 4 13.96 25.12 -8.00
CA GLU A 4 13.35 26.31 -8.57
C GLU A 4 12.69 25.95 -9.91
N PHE A 5 11.40 26.23 -10.04
CA PHE A 5 10.70 26.15 -11.32
C PHE A 5 10.85 27.51 -12.03
N ARG A 6 11.59 27.52 -13.14
CA ARG A 6 11.73 28.67 -14.02
C ARG A 6 10.48 28.81 -14.88
N ILE A 7 9.81 29.96 -14.76
CA ILE A 7 8.70 30.37 -15.61
C ILE A 7 9.31 30.97 -16.89
N ALA A 8 9.05 30.33 -18.03
CA ALA A 8 9.35 30.90 -19.34
C ALA A 8 8.17 31.78 -19.76
N ALA A 9 8.37 33.09 -19.74
CA ALA A 9 7.44 34.07 -20.28
C ALA A 9 7.59 34.13 -21.81
N LEU A 10 6.60 33.59 -22.55
CA LEU A 10 6.45 33.87 -23.98
C LEU A 10 5.75 35.21 -24.12
N ALA A 11 6.53 36.26 -24.39
CA ALA A 11 6.01 37.56 -24.78
C ALA A 11 5.63 37.52 -26.28
N ALA A 12 4.35 37.36 -26.58
CA ALA A 12 3.81 37.65 -27.90
C ALA A 12 3.54 39.16 -27.99
N ALA A 13 4.32 39.85 -28.81
CA ALA A 13 4.15 41.26 -29.10
C ALA A 13 2.91 41.45 -29.99
N ILE A 14 1.83 41.99 -29.40
CA ILE A 14 0.67 42.47 -30.16
C ILE A 14 1.02 43.87 -30.67
N THR A 15 1.29 43.98 -31.97
CA THR A 15 1.39 45.25 -32.67
C THR A 15 0.00 45.87 -32.78
N LEU A 16 -0.25 46.92 -32.01
CA LEU A 16 -1.38 47.83 -32.21
C LEU A 16 -1.11 48.70 -33.46
N SER A 17 -1.56 48.24 -34.62
CA SER A 17 -1.73 49.10 -35.80
C SER A 17 -3.08 49.80 -35.72
N GLY A 18 -3.06 51.09 -35.38
CA GLY A 18 -4.22 51.96 -35.51
C GLY A 18 -4.49 52.28 -36.98
N CYS A 19 -5.62 51.84 -37.52
CA CYS A 19 -6.11 52.30 -38.81
C CYS A 19 -6.77 53.67 -38.62
N ALA A 20 -6.11 54.72 -39.13
CA ALA A 20 -6.78 55.96 -39.49
C ALA A 20 -7.81 55.64 -40.59
N SER A 21 -9.04 56.09 -40.39
CA SER A 21 -10.14 55.92 -41.34
C SER A 21 -9.90 56.86 -42.52
N ASP A 22 -9.54 56.28 -43.67
CA ASP A 22 -9.55 56.95 -44.98
C ASP A 22 -10.71 56.34 -45.77
N SER A 23 -11.73 57.15 -46.07
CA SER A 23 -13.07 56.70 -46.47
C SER A 23 -13.22 56.34 -47.95
N ASP A 24 -12.13 56.25 -48.72
CA ASP A 24 -12.15 55.97 -50.17
C ASP A 24 -11.42 54.68 -50.60
N ALA A 25 -10.99 53.82 -49.66
CA ALA A 25 -10.28 52.56 -49.97
C ALA A 25 -11.12 51.27 -49.89
N THR A 26 -12.44 51.34 -49.66
CA THR A 26 -13.30 50.15 -49.45
C THR A 26 -13.96 49.59 -50.73
N ALA A 27 -13.56 50.05 -51.92
CA ALA A 27 -14.23 49.61 -53.15
C ALA A 27 -13.80 48.23 -53.69
N ASN A 28 -12.88 47.50 -53.05
CA ASN A 28 -12.58 46.12 -53.45
C ASN A 28 -11.91 45.33 -52.30
N VAL A 29 -12.67 45.07 -51.23
CA VAL A 29 -12.34 43.97 -50.31
C VAL A 29 -13.01 42.72 -50.87
N ASP A 30 -12.20 41.76 -51.32
CA ASP A 30 -12.69 40.51 -51.90
C ASP A 30 -13.58 39.77 -50.87
N PRO A 31 -14.88 39.54 -51.18
CA PRO A 31 -15.82 38.83 -50.31
C PRO A 31 -15.33 37.44 -49.87
N GLN A 32 -14.46 36.82 -50.68
CA GLN A 32 -13.89 35.49 -50.41
C GLN A 32 -12.96 35.50 -49.19
N THR A 33 -12.17 36.56 -48.98
CA THR A 33 -11.23 36.69 -47.85
C THR A 33 -11.94 36.82 -46.51
N ASN A 34 -13.05 37.56 -46.45
CA ASN A 34 -13.86 37.71 -45.24
C ASN A 34 -14.64 36.42 -44.90
N GLN A 35 -15.08 35.68 -45.92
CA GLN A 35 -15.80 34.41 -45.72
C GLN A 35 -14.88 33.30 -45.18
N ALA A 36 -13.63 33.23 -45.66
CA ALA A 36 -12.64 32.27 -45.16
C ALA A 36 -12.27 32.52 -43.69
N GLN A 37 -12.07 33.79 -43.30
CA GLN A 37 -11.79 34.17 -41.90
C GLN A 37 -12.94 33.83 -40.94
N LEU A 38 -14.19 34.05 -41.37
CA LEU A 38 -15.37 33.68 -40.58
C LEU A 38 -15.48 32.15 -40.39
N GLN A 39 -15.20 31.36 -41.43
CA GLN A 39 -15.21 29.90 -41.33
C GLN A 39 -14.09 29.36 -40.42
N GLU A 40 -12.92 29.98 -40.44
CA GLU A 40 -11.82 29.65 -39.52
C GLU A 40 -12.22 29.96 -38.07
N GLN A 41 -12.85 31.10 -37.81
CA GLN A 41 -13.33 31.48 -36.49
C GLN A 41 -14.42 30.54 -35.96
N ILE A 42 -15.40 30.15 -36.79
CA ILE A 42 -16.42 29.15 -36.44
C ILE A 42 -15.77 27.79 -36.11
N SER A 43 -14.77 27.37 -36.90
CA SER A 43 -14.06 26.12 -36.67
C SER A 43 -13.23 26.15 -35.37
N SER A 44 -12.68 27.31 -35.00
CA SER A 44 -12.00 27.53 -33.71
C SER A 44 -12.98 27.33 -32.54
N PHE A 45 -14.13 28.00 -32.55
CA PHE A 45 -15.14 27.86 -31.49
C PHE A 45 -15.68 26.43 -31.38
N LYS A 46 -15.88 25.74 -32.50
CA LYS A 46 -16.26 24.33 -32.50
C LYS A 46 -15.23 23.47 -31.77
N THR A 47 -13.94 23.75 -31.99
CA THR A 47 -12.83 23.06 -31.32
C THR A 47 -12.81 23.38 -29.83
N GLU A 48 -12.94 24.65 -29.45
CA GLU A 48 -12.97 25.09 -28.05
C GLU A 48 -14.13 24.47 -27.26
N ILE A 49 -15.32 24.38 -27.87
CA ILE A 49 -16.49 23.71 -27.28
C ILE A 49 -16.21 22.21 -27.06
N ASN A 50 -15.63 21.53 -28.06
CA ASN A 50 -15.28 20.11 -27.94
C ASN A 50 -14.21 19.86 -26.87
N ASP A 51 -13.23 20.75 -26.75
CA ASP A 51 -12.20 20.70 -25.72
C ASP A 51 -12.80 20.95 -24.34
N ALA A 52 -13.72 21.90 -24.20
CA ALA A 52 -14.45 22.17 -22.98
C ALA A 52 -15.30 20.97 -22.52
N GLU A 53 -16.00 20.31 -23.44
CA GLU A 53 -16.74 19.07 -23.15
C GLU A 53 -15.80 17.95 -22.69
N SER A 54 -14.66 17.79 -23.36
CA SER A 54 -13.65 16.81 -23.00
C SER A 54 -13.05 17.09 -21.61
N ALA A 55 -12.83 18.37 -21.31
CA ALA A 55 -12.35 18.81 -20.01
C ALA A 55 -13.37 18.49 -18.90
N LEU A 56 -14.68 18.72 -19.10
CA LEU A 56 -15.70 18.33 -18.11
C LEU A 56 -15.78 16.82 -17.88
N LYS A 57 -15.61 16.01 -18.93
CA LYS A 57 -15.56 14.55 -18.80
C LYS A 57 -14.36 14.13 -17.95
N ALA A 58 -13.18 14.70 -18.20
CA ALA A 58 -11.97 14.45 -17.42
C ALA A 58 -12.10 14.89 -15.95
N VAL A 59 -12.86 15.95 -15.68
CA VAL A 59 -13.16 16.46 -14.34
C VAL A 59 -13.99 15.47 -13.51
N GLY A 60 -14.97 14.83 -14.14
CA GLY A 60 -15.80 13.79 -13.50
C GLY A 60 -14.98 12.62 -12.95
N ALA A 61 -13.87 12.27 -13.61
CA ALA A 61 -12.97 11.20 -13.17
C ALA A 61 -12.17 11.54 -11.88
N LYS A 62 -12.03 12.82 -11.54
CA LYS A 62 -11.26 13.29 -10.36
C LYS A 62 -12.14 13.70 -9.18
N ASP A 63 -13.46 13.50 -9.29
CA ASP A 63 -14.47 13.91 -8.31
C ASP A 63 -14.38 15.41 -7.94
N LEU A 64 -13.96 16.26 -8.89
CA LEU A 64 -13.78 17.70 -8.65
C LEU A 64 -15.10 18.38 -8.24
N ALA A 65 -16.23 17.82 -8.67
CA ALA A 65 -17.56 18.29 -8.32
C ALA A 65 -17.85 18.19 -6.81
N TRP A 66 -17.26 17.21 -6.11
CA TRP A 66 -17.38 17.12 -4.66
C TRP A 66 -16.60 18.24 -3.94
N PHE A 67 -15.49 18.69 -4.51
CA PHE A 67 -14.66 19.78 -3.96
C PHE A 67 -15.20 21.17 -4.27
N ALA A 68 -15.67 21.39 -5.49
CA ALA A 68 -16.07 22.71 -6.00
C ALA A 68 -17.43 22.64 -6.69
N THR A 69 -18.46 22.22 -5.94
CA THR A 69 -19.79 21.92 -6.49
C THR A 69 -20.37 23.10 -7.27
N ARG A 70 -20.30 24.31 -6.71
CA ARG A 70 -20.82 25.52 -7.36
C ARG A 70 -20.09 25.81 -8.67
N GLN A 71 -18.76 25.88 -8.64
CA GLN A 71 -17.95 26.21 -9.81
C GLN A 71 -18.13 25.17 -10.93
N ILE A 72 -18.27 23.89 -10.60
CA ILE A 72 -18.54 22.87 -11.62
C ILE A 72 -19.95 22.97 -12.19
N THR A 73 -20.95 23.34 -11.39
CA THR A 73 -22.29 23.64 -11.91
C THR A 73 -22.27 24.86 -12.82
N ASP A 74 -21.68 25.96 -12.37
CA ASP A 74 -21.58 27.21 -13.14
C ASP A 74 -20.81 27.00 -14.45
N ALA A 75 -19.76 26.16 -14.44
CA ALA A 75 -19.05 25.78 -15.67
C ALA A 75 -19.94 24.96 -16.62
N LYS A 76 -20.70 23.99 -16.11
CA LYS A 76 -21.61 23.19 -16.95
C LYS A 76 -22.70 24.06 -17.60
N ASP A 77 -23.26 24.98 -16.84
CA ASP A 77 -24.29 25.90 -17.33
C ASP A 77 -23.70 26.85 -18.39
N ALA A 78 -22.51 27.42 -18.14
CA ALA A 78 -21.82 28.26 -19.11
C ALA A 78 -21.45 27.53 -20.41
N LEU A 79 -21.00 26.27 -20.34
CA LEU A 79 -20.75 25.47 -21.55
C LEU A 79 -22.05 25.19 -22.32
N LYS A 80 -23.16 24.96 -21.62
CA LYS A 80 -24.46 24.77 -22.24
C LYS A 80 -24.89 26.04 -23.00
N GLU A 81 -24.76 27.21 -22.37
CA GLU A 81 -25.05 28.52 -23.00
C GLU A 81 -24.15 28.77 -24.21
N ALA A 82 -22.84 28.50 -24.10
CA ALA A 82 -21.90 28.63 -25.21
C ALA A 82 -22.33 27.81 -26.43
N LYS A 83 -22.80 26.58 -26.20
CA LYS A 83 -23.32 25.70 -27.26
C LYS A 83 -24.62 26.21 -27.88
N GLU A 84 -25.53 26.72 -27.06
CA GLU A 84 -26.79 27.31 -27.53
C GLU A 84 -26.51 28.51 -28.45
N TYR A 85 -25.68 29.45 -28.00
CA TYR A 85 -25.30 30.61 -28.83
C TYR A 85 -24.50 30.24 -30.07
N PHE A 86 -23.58 29.27 -29.98
CA PHE A 86 -22.80 28.79 -31.11
C PHE A 86 -23.68 28.15 -32.19
N SER A 87 -24.72 27.41 -31.79
CA SER A 87 -25.61 26.73 -32.74
C SER A 87 -26.37 27.67 -33.68
N GLU A 88 -26.57 28.92 -33.26
CA GLU A 88 -27.29 29.94 -34.05
C GLU A 88 -26.49 30.43 -35.25
N TYR A 89 -25.16 30.28 -35.24
CA TYR A 89 -24.28 30.68 -36.34
C TYR A 89 -23.34 29.57 -36.84
N GLU A 90 -23.42 28.34 -36.28
CA GLU A 90 -22.61 27.20 -36.73
C GLU A 90 -22.85 26.88 -38.22
N SER A 91 -24.12 26.95 -38.66
CA SER A 91 -24.51 26.64 -40.04
C SER A 91 -24.73 27.88 -40.92
N ASP A 92 -24.89 29.05 -40.32
CA ASP A 92 -25.08 30.32 -41.00
C ASP A 92 -24.20 31.40 -40.37
N SER A 93 -23.05 31.69 -41.00
CA SER A 93 -22.10 32.66 -40.47
C SER A 93 -22.64 34.11 -40.44
N SER A 94 -23.74 34.39 -41.14
CA SER A 94 -24.31 35.75 -41.19
C SER A 94 -24.99 36.17 -39.88
N THR A 95 -25.42 35.20 -39.06
CA THR A 95 -26.09 35.45 -37.77
C THR A 95 -25.12 35.71 -36.62
N MET A 96 -23.84 35.40 -36.80
CA MET A 96 -22.79 35.51 -35.78
C MET A 96 -22.70 36.89 -35.11
N ASN A 97 -22.93 37.96 -35.88
CA ASN A 97 -22.91 39.35 -35.40
C ASN A 97 -24.31 39.92 -35.10
N ASN A 98 -25.36 39.11 -35.20
CA ASN A 98 -26.70 39.53 -34.80
C ASN A 98 -26.79 39.62 -33.27
N SER A 99 -27.60 40.55 -32.79
CA SER A 99 -27.87 40.66 -31.35
C SER A 99 -28.71 39.49 -30.85
N ILE A 100 -28.38 38.97 -29.66
CA ILE A 100 -29.11 37.89 -28.99
C ILE A 100 -30.50 38.34 -28.47
N GLY A 101 -30.83 39.63 -28.52
CA GLY A 101 -32.12 40.14 -28.04
C GLY A 101 -32.43 41.59 -28.44
N LEU A 102 -33.70 41.97 -28.34
CA LEU A 102 -34.19 43.29 -28.76
C LEU A 102 -33.65 44.47 -27.93
N PHE A 103 -33.17 44.21 -26.72
CA PHE A 103 -32.72 45.24 -25.76
C PHE A 103 -31.22 45.13 -25.42
N THR A 104 -30.49 44.20 -26.04
CA THR A 104 -29.06 43.98 -25.80
C THR A 104 -28.26 44.36 -27.03
N SER A 105 -27.04 44.84 -26.85
CA SER A 105 -26.06 44.99 -27.93
C SER A 105 -25.13 43.77 -28.06
N THR A 106 -25.25 42.78 -27.17
CA THR A 106 -24.45 41.55 -27.18
C THR A 106 -24.79 40.70 -28.39
N THR A 107 -23.78 40.37 -29.20
CA THR A 107 -23.93 39.50 -30.36
C THR A 107 -23.85 38.02 -29.98
N TYR A 108 -24.29 37.11 -30.86
CA TYR A 108 -24.10 35.67 -30.64
C TYR A 108 -22.63 35.29 -30.45
N LEU A 109 -21.73 35.88 -31.25
CA LEU A 109 -20.28 35.73 -31.08
C LEU A 109 -19.81 36.13 -29.68
N GLN A 110 -20.21 37.33 -29.23
CA GLN A 110 -19.82 37.85 -27.94
C GLN A 110 -20.36 36.97 -26.81
N ALA A 111 -21.62 36.53 -26.91
CA ALA A 111 -22.24 35.64 -25.94
C ALA A 111 -21.55 34.26 -25.88
N THR A 112 -21.21 33.64 -27.03
CA THR A 112 -20.43 32.40 -27.04
C THR A 112 -19.08 32.58 -26.35
N THR A 113 -18.38 33.68 -26.66
CA THR A 113 -17.06 33.98 -26.07
C THR A 113 -17.17 34.15 -24.55
N GLU A 114 -18.09 34.99 -24.08
CA GLU A 114 -18.33 35.24 -22.66
C GLU A 114 -18.70 33.96 -21.89
N SER A 115 -19.52 33.09 -22.49
CA SER A 115 -19.88 31.79 -21.92
C SER A 115 -18.68 30.83 -21.87
N LEU A 116 -17.81 30.78 -22.89
CA LEU A 116 -16.58 29.95 -22.87
C LEU A 116 -15.52 30.47 -21.89
N ASP A 117 -15.39 31.79 -21.75
CA ASP A 117 -14.54 32.41 -20.72
C ASP A 117 -15.06 32.07 -19.32
N THR A 118 -16.37 32.19 -19.10
CA THR A 118 -17.02 31.82 -17.83
C THR A 118 -16.83 30.34 -17.51
N PHE A 119 -16.92 29.46 -18.51
CA PHE A 119 -16.61 28.04 -18.37
C PHE A 119 -15.17 27.83 -17.89
N THR A 120 -14.21 28.44 -18.59
CA THR A 120 -12.77 28.28 -18.34
C THR A 120 -12.39 28.81 -16.96
N ASP A 121 -12.91 29.97 -16.58
CA ASP A 121 -12.70 30.60 -15.29
C ASP A 121 -13.21 29.72 -14.14
N ASN A 122 -14.44 29.24 -14.25
CA ASN A 122 -15.01 28.38 -13.21
C ASN A 122 -14.28 27.04 -13.10
N LEU A 123 -13.87 26.46 -14.23
CA LEU A 123 -13.09 25.23 -14.22
C LEU A 123 -11.71 25.43 -13.59
N ASN A 124 -11.04 26.54 -13.88
CA ASN A 124 -9.74 26.87 -13.28
C ASN A 124 -9.87 27.15 -11.78
N LYS A 125 -10.91 27.88 -11.36
CA LYS A 125 -11.24 28.07 -9.94
C LYS A 125 -11.48 26.73 -9.24
N ALA A 126 -12.23 25.81 -9.84
CA ALA A 126 -12.47 24.48 -9.28
C ALA A 126 -11.17 23.68 -9.10
N LYS A 127 -10.26 23.71 -10.09
CA LYS A 127 -8.94 23.07 -9.98
C LYS A 127 -8.10 23.69 -8.86
N SER A 128 -8.13 25.01 -8.71
CA SER A 128 -7.44 25.72 -7.63
C SER A 128 -7.98 25.34 -6.26
N ILE A 129 -9.31 25.36 -6.08
CA ILE A 129 -9.99 24.94 -4.85
C ILE A 129 -9.58 23.52 -4.47
N TYR A 130 -9.54 22.60 -5.44
CA TYR A 130 -9.10 21.23 -5.19
C TYR A 130 -7.65 21.15 -4.71
N ALA A 131 -6.72 21.79 -5.41
CA ALA A 131 -5.30 21.74 -5.07
C ALA A 131 -5.05 22.33 -3.66
N GLU A 132 -5.72 23.43 -3.34
CA GLU A 132 -5.62 24.07 -2.04
C GLU A 132 -6.27 23.20 -0.95
N THR A 133 -7.46 22.66 -1.19
CA THR A 133 -8.17 21.79 -0.25
C THR A 133 -7.39 20.51 0.03
N ALA A 134 -6.78 19.90 -1.00
CA ALA A 134 -5.95 18.71 -0.84
C ALA A 134 -4.73 18.95 0.05
N THR A 135 -4.19 20.17 0.04
CA THR A 135 -3.05 20.57 0.86
C THR A 135 -3.49 20.95 2.28
N VAL A 136 -4.50 21.80 2.41
CA VAL A 136 -4.95 22.33 3.71
C VAL A 136 -5.67 21.26 4.52
N LEU A 137 -6.51 20.45 3.87
CA LEU A 137 -7.30 19.40 4.51
C LEU A 137 -6.65 18.01 4.43
N GLU A 138 -5.33 17.94 4.19
CA GLU A 138 -4.59 16.70 3.96
C GLU A 138 -4.90 15.62 5.01
N ASP A 139 -4.77 15.95 6.30
CA ASP A 139 -5.02 15.00 7.39
C ASP A 139 -6.45 14.42 7.35
N ALA A 140 -7.45 15.28 7.16
CA ALA A 140 -8.85 14.86 7.19
C ALA A 140 -9.21 14.01 5.96
N LEU A 141 -8.60 14.29 4.81
CA LEU A 141 -8.74 13.51 3.58
C LEU A 141 -8.01 12.15 3.70
N ASN A 142 -6.84 12.13 4.33
CA ASN A 142 -6.10 10.90 4.61
C ASN A 142 -6.89 9.98 5.54
N TYR A 143 -7.50 10.54 6.60
CA TYR A 143 -8.40 9.78 7.46
C TYR A 143 -9.66 9.30 6.74
N ARG A 144 -10.26 10.08 5.82
CA ARG A 144 -11.37 9.61 4.99
C ARG A 144 -10.99 8.35 4.20
N LYS A 145 -9.85 8.37 3.50
CA LYS A 145 -9.34 7.21 2.76
C LYS A 145 -9.12 6.00 3.66
N GLN A 146 -8.57 6.21 4.86
CA GLN A 146 -8.34 5.12 5.81
C GLN A 146 -9.64 4.54 6.35
N LEU A 147 -10.64 5.37 6.64
CA LEU A 147 -11.97 4.93 7.06
C LEU A 147 -12.70 4.16 5.95
N GLU A 148 -12.52 4.55 4.69
CA GLU A 148 -12.99 3.79 3.52
C GLU A 148 -12.29 2.44 3.41
N LYS A 149 -10.95 2.41 3.56
CA LYS A 149 -10.14 1.18 3.49
C LYS A 149 -10.54 0.12 4.51
N ILE A 150 -10.89 0.53 5.73
CA ILE A 150 -11.32 -0.38 6.81
C ILE A 150 -12.84 -0.64 6.81
N ASP A 151 -13.54 -0.17 5.78
CA ASP A 151 -15.00 -0.25 5.63
C ASP A 151 -15.75 0.21 6.89
N ALA A 152 -15.35 1.38 7.43
CA ALA A 152 -15.96 1.94 8.63
C ALA A 152 -17.47 2.18 8.47
N LYS A 153 -17.94 2.35 7.23
CA LYS A 153 -19.36 2.53 6.91
C LYS A 153 -20.17 1.26 7.18
N LYS A 154 -19.63 0.07 6.92
CA LYS A 154 -20.28 -1.21 7.25
C LYS A 154 -20.48 -1.39 8.75
N HIS A 155 -19.48 -1.01 9.55
CA HIS A 155 -19.52 -1.19 11.01
C HIS A 155 -20.26 -0.06 11.75
N TYR A 156 -20.15 1.18 11.26
CA TYR A 156 -20.67 2.38 11.92
C TYR A 156 -21.28 3.38 10.92
N PRO A 157 -22.36 3.01 10.19
CA PRO A 157 -22.88 3.78 9.05
C PRO A 157 -23.28 5.21 9.42
N LYS A 158 -23.98 5.39 10.54
CA LYS A 158 -24.43 6.72 11.01
C LYS A 158 -23.25 7.65 11.31
N THR A 159 -22.21 7.12 11.97
CA THR A 159 -21.04 7.92 12.36
C THR A 159 -20.21 8.26 11.13
N ALA A 160 -19.95 7.28 10.25
CA ALA A 160 -19.22 7.50 9.01
C ALA A 160 -19.91 8.58 8.14
N GLN A 161 -21.22 8.51 7.97
CA GLN A 161 -21.97 9.50 7.19
C GLN A 161 -21.96 10.90 7.84
N GLN A 162 -21.97 10.98 9.17
CA GLN A 162 -21.84 12.27 9.86
C GLN A 162 -20.48 12.90 9.64
N LEU A 163 -19.39 12.13 9.73
CA LEU A 163 -18.04 12.63 9.48
C LEU A 163 -17.86 13.04 8.02
N GLU A 164 -18.45 12.30 7.08
CA GLU A 164 -18.43 12.67 5.66
C GLU A 164 -19.11 14.04 5.42
N ARG A 165 -20.26 14.29 6.05
CA ARG A 165 -20.91 15.61 5.98
C ARG A 165 -20.08 16.72 6.61
N GLN A 166 -19.42 16.44 7.74
CA GLN A 166 -18.53 17.41 8.39
C GLN A 166 -17.32 17.72 7.51
N LEU A 167 -16.71 16.71 6.90
CA LEU A 167 -15.63 16.90 5.94
C LEU A 167 -16.09 17.73 4.75
N LYS A 168 -17.26 17.42 4.17
CA LYS A 168 -17.83 18.20 3.08
C LYS A 168 -18.06 19.66 3.47
N THR A 169 -18.47 19.93 4.72
CA THR A 169 -18.62 21.31 5.22
C THR A 169 -17.29 22.06 5.24
N LEU A 170 -16.19 21.41 5.63
CA LEU A 170 -14.86 22.03 5.59
C LEU A 170 -14.39 22.29 4.16
N VAL A 171 -14.67 21.37 3.24
CA VAL A 171 -14.41 21.53 1.80
C VAL A 171 -15.23 22.70 1.25
N ASP A 172 -16.49 22.84 1.66
CA ASP A 172 -17.33 23.97 1.27
C ASP A 172 -16.82 25.31 1.84
N TYR A 173 -16.18 25.32 3.01
CA TYR A 173 -15.49 26.51 3.48
C TYR A 173 -14.30 26.89 2.61
N MET A 174 -13.54 25.91 2.11
CA MET A 174 -12.45 26.15 1.15
C MET A 174 -13.00 26.72 -0.17
N ALA A 175 -14.10 26.16 -0.69
CA ALA A 175 -14.71 26.61 -1.95
C ALA A 175 -15.34 28.01 -1.89
N ASN A 176 -15.68 28.50 -0.70
CA ASN A 176 -16.32 29.80 -0.47
C ASN A 176 -15.39 30.83 0.19
N ASP A 177 -14.07 30.71 -0.02
CA ASP A 177 -13.04 31.64 0.48
C ASP A 177 -13.06 31.84 2.02
N ASN A 178 -13.47 30.82 2.76
CA ASN A 178 -13.52 30.81 4.22
C ASN A 178 -12.51 29.82 4.82
N LYS A 179 -11.27 29.92 4.33
CA LYS A 179 -10.16 29.03 4.68
C LYS A 179 -9.88 28.98 6.18
N ASP A 180 -9.91 30.12 6.86
CA ASP A 180 -9.63 30.20 8.30
C ASP A 180 -10.59 29.35 9.13
N ARG A 181 -11.88 29.30 8.73
CA ARG A 181 -12.86 28.46 9.41
C ARG A 181 -12.63 26.97 9.14
N ALA A 182 -12.20 26.62 7.92
CA ALA A 182 -11.82 25.25 7.58
C ALA A 182 -10.65 24.77 8.45
N ILE A 183 -9.57 25.55 8.51
CA ILE A 183 -8.37 25.28 9.31
C ILE A 183 -8.73 25.16 10.80
N LYS A 184 -9.53 26.09 11.33
CA LYS A 184 -9.92 26.08 12.75
C LYS A 184 -10.77 24.86 13.12
N SER A 185 -11.56 24.34 12.20
CA SER A 185 -12.50 23.24 12.44
C SER A 185 -11.88 21.85 12.19
N GLN A 186 -10.81 21.78 11.40
CA GLN A 186 -10.16 20.53 10.99
C GLN A 186 -9.67 19.67 12.17
N PRO A 187 -9.01 20.19 13.23
CA PRO A 187 -8.51 19.35 14.31
C PRO A 187 -9.62 18.56 15.02
N GLU A 188 -10.81 19.15 15.16
CA GLU A 188 -11.95 18.46 15.77
C GLU A 188 -12.45 17.31 14.90
N LEU A 189 -12.53 17.54 13.58
CA LEU A 189 -12.92 16.50 12.63
C LEU A 189 -11.90 15.35 12.61
N VAL A 190 -10.61 15.67 12.53
CA VAL A 190 -9.51 14.68 12.53
C VAL A 190 -9.58 13.81 13.79
N ARG A 191 -9.76 14.42 14.97
CA ARG A 191 -9.95 13.67 16.22
C ARG A 191 -11.15 12.72 16.16
N LYS A 192 -12.27 13.17 15.60
CA LYS A 192 -13.48 12.33 15.45
C LYS A 192 -13.26 11.19 14.45
N GLN A 193 -12.54 11.44 13.36
CA GLN A 193 -12.17 10.41 12.39
C GLN A 193 -11.22 9.38 12.98
N HIS A 194 -10.18 9.81 13.71
CA HIS A 194 -9.28 8.91 14.45
C HIS A 194 -10.05 8.02 15.42
N ASN A 195 -10.97 8.59 16.20
CA ASN A 195 -11.81 7.82 17.11
C ASN A 195 -12.68 6.78 16.37
N LEU A 196 -13.16 7.10 15.16
CA LEU A 196 -13.90 6.14 14.35
C LEU A 196 -12.99 5.02 13.83
N GLU A 197 -11.76 5.34 13.42
CA GLU A 197 -10.73 4.37 13.01
C GLU A 197 -10.48 3.38 14.16
N VAL A 198 -10.11 3.88 15.34
CA VAL A 198 -9.86 3.08 16.54
C VAL A 198 -11.05 2.18 16.89
N ARG A 199 -12.27 2.72 16.88
CA ARG A 199 -13.49 1.95 17.18
C ARG A 199 -13.73 0.85 16.16
N THR A 200 -13.51 1.12 14.88
CA THR A 200 -13.71 0.16 13.79
C THR A 200 -12.70 -0.98 13.90
N ILE A 201 -11.42 -0.65 14.08
CA ILE A 201 -10.37 -1.67 14.28
C ILE A 201 -10.63 -2.49 15.55
N THR A 202 -11.00 -1.85 16.66
CA THR A 202 -11.38 -2.57 17.90
C THR A 202 -12.57 -3.51 17.64
N LYS A 203 -13.56 -3.07 16.88
CA LYS A 203 -14.73 -3.88 16.53
C LYS A 203 -14.35 -5.10 15.69
N ILE A 204 -13.45 -4.94 14.73
CA ILE A 204 -13.00 -6.02 13.85
C ILE A 204 -12.19 -7.06 14.63
N TYR A 205 -11.21 -6.63 15.43
CA TYR A 205 -10.21 -7.54 16.01
C TYR A 205 -10.48 -7.98 17.45
N LEU A 206 -11.17 -7.17 18.27
CA LEU A 206 -11.33 -7.45 19.71
C LEU A 206 -12.77 -7.71 20.13
N SER A 207 -13.76 -7.58 19.25
CA SER A 207 -15.16 -7.66 19.69
C SER A 207 -15.55 -9.05 20.21
N ASP A 208 -14.97 -10.12 19.69
CA ASP A 208 -15.24 -11.46 20.20
C ASP A 208 -14.55 -11.71 21.55
N ASN A 209 -13.33 -11.20 21.75
CA ASN A 209 -12.67 -11.21 23.05
C ASN A 209 -13.47 -10.42 24.11
N GLN A 210 -14.04 -9.27 23.73
CA GLN A 210 -14.90 -8.48 24.62
C GLN A 210 -16.19 -9.24 25.02
N LYS A 211 -16.84 -9.91 24.04
CA LYS A 211 -18.01 -10.76 24.32
C LYS A 211 -17.65 -11.94 25.21
N GLU A 212 -16.53 -12.59 24.93
CA GLU A 212 -16.02 -13.74 25.68
C GLU A 212 -15.77 -13.37 27.15
N LEU A 213 -15.06 -12.26 27.39
CA LEU A 213 -14.84 -11.75 28.74
C LEU A 213 -16.17 -11.50 29.46
N GLN A 214 -17.14 -10.87 28.78
CA GLN A 214 -18.45 -10.60 29.37
C GLN A 214 -19.23 -11.90 29.67
N ARG A 215 -19.11 -12.92 28.81
CA ARG A 215 -19.67 -14.26 29.06
C ARG A 215 -19.05 -14.87 30.32
N GLN A 216 -17.73 -14.83 30.46
CA GLN A 216 -17.02 -15.37 31.62
C GLN A 216 -17.38 -14.65 32.93
N LYS A 217 -17.55 -13.32 32.89
CA LYS A 217 -18.04 -12.54 34.03
C LYS A 217 -19.44 -12.99 34.46
N THR A 218 -20.35 -13.12 33.49
CA THR A 218 -21.72 -13.57 33.73
C THR A 218 -21.75 -15.00 34.27
N ALA A 219 -20.87 -15.87 33.77
CA ALA A 219 -20.74 -17.27 34.20
C ALA A 219 -20.04 -17.43 35.57
N GLY A 220 -19.60 -16.36 36.22
CA GLY A 220 -18.98 -16.44 37.54
C GLY A 220 -17.56 -17.04 37.54
N VAL A 221 -16.84 -17.00 36.42
CA VAL A 221 -15.45 -17.49 36.31
C VAL A 221 -14.55 -16.90 37.41
N ALA A 222 -14.79 -15.64 37.80
CA ALA A 222 -14.07 -14.96 38.87
C ALA A 222 -14.15 -15.67 40.23
N GLN A 223 -15.19 -16.46 40.50
CA GLN A 223 -15.35 -17.20 41.78
C GLN A 223 -14.38 -18.38 41.90
N HIS A 224 -13.88 -18.87 40.78
CA HIS A 224 -12.99 -20.03 40.71
C HIS A 224 -11.58 -19.65 40.22
N ALA A 225 -11.45 -18.70 39.31
CA ALA A 225 -10.17 -18.24 38.76
C ALA A 225 -10.00 -16.70 38.80
N PRO A 226 -10.10 -16.04 39.96
CA PRO A 226 -10.07 -14.58 40.05
C PRO A 226 -8.74 -13.97 39.57
N LYS A 227 -7.62 -14.68 39.77
CA LYS A 227 -6.30 -14.19 39.36
C LYS A 227 -6.13 -14.26 37.83
N THR A 228 -6.47 -15.39 37.23
CA THR A 228 -6.33 -15.62 35.80
C THR A 228 -7.29 -14.75 34.99
N LEU A 229 -8.55 -14.61 35.43
CA LEU A 229 -9.51 -13.73 34.76
C LEU A 229 -9.05 -12.28 34.76
N ARG A 230 -8.53 -11.77 35.89
CA ARG A 230 -8.00 -10.39 35.97
C ARG A 230 -6.79 -10.20 35.04
N HIS A 231 -5.98 -11.24 34.86
CA HIS A 231 -4.86 -11.17 33.91
C HIS A 231 -5.39 -11.06 32.47
N ALA A 232 -6.38 -11.87 32.09
CA ALA A 232 -7.03 -11.80 30.79
C ALA A 232 -7.70 -10.42 30.54
N GLU A 233 -8.35 -9.84 31.56
CA GLU A 233 -8.88 -8.48 31.52
C GLU A 233 -7.81 -7.42 31.26
N ALA A 234 -6.69 -7.51 31.98
CA ALA A 234 -5.57 -6.59 31.82
C ALA A 234 -4.96 -6.70 30.41
N LYS A 235 -4.84 -7.92 29.88
CA LYS A 235 -4.38 -8.17 28.51
C LYS A 235 -5.33 -7.59 27.47
N LEU A 236 -6.64 -7.81 27.60
CA LEU A 236 -7.62 -7.18 26.72
C LEU A 236 -7.51 -5.65 26.77
N LYS A 237 -7.35 -5.07 27.97
CA LYS A 237 -7.22 -3.62 28.12
C LYS A 237 -5.93 -3.07 27.49
N ALA A 238 -4.83 -3.81 27.60
CA ALA A 238 -3.59 -3.47 26.92
C ALA A 238 -3.76 -3.51 25.40
N SER A 239 -4.47 -4.50 24.86
CA SER A 239 -4.79 -4.61 23.43
C SER A 239 -5.65 -3.43 22.94
N GLU A 240 -6.68 -3.04 23.69
CA GLU A 240 -7.48 -1.84 23.37
C GLU A 240 -6.65 -0.56 23.36
N THR A 241 -5.77 -0.41 24.35
CA THR A 241 -4.88 0.76 24.47
C THR A 241 -3.87 0.82 23.33
N PHE A 242 -3.36 -0.35 22.93
CA PHE A 242 -2.48 -0.46 21.77
C PHE A 242 -3.19 -0.03 20.48
N ILE A 243 -4.42 -0.50 20.23
CA ILE A 243 -5.22 -0.06 19.06
C ILE A 243 -5.49 1.44 19.10
N ALA A 244 -5.74 2.03 20.28
CA ALA A 244 -5.97 3.47 20.40
C ALA A 244 -4.73 4.31 20.01
N THR A 245 -3.53 3.75 20.20
CA THR A 245 -2.25 4.40 19.92
C THR A 245 -1.78 4.13 18.50
N GLU A 246 -1.84 2.87 18.07
CA GLU A 246 -1.35 2.38 16.78
C GLU A 246 -2.44 1.57 16.04
N PRO A 247 -3.54 2.21 15.60
CA PRO A 247 -4.67 1.51 14.96
C PRO A 247 -4.31 0.85 13.62
N ARG A 248 -3.15 1.20 13.05
CA ARG A 248 -2.68 0.74 11.74
C ARG A 248 -1.68 -0.42 11.83
N ALA A 249 -1.21 -0.77 13.02
CA ALA A 249 -0.27 -1.87 13.24
C ALA A 249 -0.97 -3.24 13.21
N ILE A 250 -1.59 -3.59 12.07
CA ILE A 250 -2.52 -4.72 11.95
C ILE A 250 -1.90 -6.05 12.41
N SER A 251 -0.66 -6.34 12.03
CA SER A 251 0.02 -7.57 12.46
C SER A 251 0.14 -7.67 13.99
N SER A 252 0.59 -6.59 14.64
CA SER A 252 0.71 -6.52 16.10
C SER A 252 -0.66 -6.55 16.80
N ILE A 253 -1.69 -5.94 16.19
CA ILE A 253 -3.07 -5.99 16.71
C ILE A 253 -3.60 -7.43 16.68
N THR A 254 -3.43 -8.14 15.58
CA THR A 254 -3.84 -9.54 15.45
C THR A 254 -3.13 -10.42 16.48
N GLN A 255 -1.82 -10.28 16.64
CA GLN A 255 -1.06 -11.02 17.65
C GLN A 255 -1.61 -10.77 19.06
N LYS A 256 -1.84 -9.49 19.42
CA LYS A 256 -2.38 -9.11 20.73
C LYS A 256 -3.82 -9.63 20.93
N ALA A 257 -4.62 -9.67 19.87
CA ALA A 257 -5.96 -10.24 19.91
C ALA A 257 -5.93 -11.75 20.19
N GLU A 258 -5.01 -12.50 19.55
CA GLU A 258 -4.83 -13.93 19.81
C GLU A 258 -4.26 -14.22 21.20
N GLU A 259 -3.28 -13.43 21.67
CA GLU A 259 -2.82 -13.51 23.07
C GLU A 259 -3.97 -13.30 24.06
N THR A 260 -4.81 -12.29 23.80
CA THR A 260 -5.97 -12.00 24.66
C THR A 260 -6.97 -13.16 24.64
N ARG A 261 -7.22 -13.75 23.47
CA ARG A 261 -8.10 -14.90 23.30
C ARG A 261 -7.58 -16.11 24.07
N PHE A 262 -6.26 -16.37 23.99
CA PHE A 262 -5.61 -17.43 24.74
C PHE A 262 -5.79 -17.24 26.25
N GLU A 263 -5.54 -16.05 26.78
CA GLU A 263 -5.67 -15.79 28.22
C GLU A 263 -7.12 -15.94 28.70
N LEU A 264 -8.10 -15.57 27.89
CA LEU A 264 -9.51 -15.82 28.17
C LEU A 264 -9.83 -17.33 28.17
N ALA A 265 -9.34 -18.09 27.20
CA ALA A 265 -9.51 -19.54 27.20
C ALA A 265 -8.84 -20.19 28.43
N HIS A 266 -7.66 -19.68 28.80
CA HIS A 266 -6.93 -20.14 29.97
C HIS A 266 -7.69 -19.84 31.28
N SER A 267 -8.30 -18.66 31.44
CA SER A 267 -9.11 -18.35 32.64
C SER A 267 -10.32 -19.27 32.77
N GLN A 268 -10.98 -19.61 31.67
CA GLN A 268 -12.08 -20.58 31.67
C GLN A 268 -11.60 -21.98 32.09
N LEU A 269 -10.49 -22.45 31.53
CA LEU A 269 -9.92 -23.75 31.86
C LEU A 269 -9.56 -23.85 33.35
N ILE A 270 -8.88 -22.82 33.90
CA ILE A 270 -8.51 -22.78 35.32
C ILE A 270 -9.76 -22.74 36.21
N ALA A 271 -10.80 -22.01 35.82
CA ALA A 271 -12.04 -21.98 36.58
C ALA A 271 -12.71 -23.36 36.63
N THR A 272 -12.78 -24.06 35.50
CA THR A 272 -13.30 -25.44 35.45
C THR A 272 -12.44 -26.40 36.29
N ALA A 273 -11.12 -26.30 36.22
CA ALA A 273 -10.21 -27.12 37.03
C ALA A 273 -10.42 -26.87 38.53
N VAL A 274 -10.51 -25.62 38.97
CA VAL A 274 -10.77 -25.26 40.37
C VAL A 274 -12.16 -25.70 40.81
N GLN A 275 -13.16 -25.63 39.94
CA GLN A 275 -14.51 -26.12 40.24
C GLN A 275 -14.53 -27.63 40.44
N ASN A 276 -13.86 -28.40 39.57
CA ASN A 276 -13.72 -29.84 39.70
C ASN A 276 -12.97 -30.23 40.98
N LEU A 277 -11.90 -29.50 41.32
CA LEU A 277 -11.17 -29.70 42.57
C LEU A 277 -12.05 -29.46 43.81
N LYS A 278 -12.86 -28.39 43.82
CA LYS A 278 -13.79 -28.11 44.93
C LYS A 278 -14.90 -29.17 45.08
N ALA A 279 -15.28 -29.82 43.98
CA ALA A 279 -16.30 -30.86 43.96
C ALA A 279 -15.74 -32.27 44.20
N MET A 280 -14.42 -32.43 44.30
CA MET A 280 -13.76 -33.72 44.41
C MET A 280 -13.92 -34.32 45.81
N PRO A 281 -14.37 -35.58 45.94
CA PRO A 281 -14.40 -36.27 47.22
C PRO A 281 -12.99 -36.57 47.75
N ASP A 282 -12.81 -36.54 49.08
CA ASP A 282 -11.49 -36.77 49.71
C ASP A 282 -10.85 -38.11 49.31
N LYS A 283 -11.66 -39.15 49.11
CA LYS A 283 -11.21 -40.47 48.66
C LYS A 283 -10.55 -40.48 47.27
N ASP A 284 -10.78 -39.45 46.46
CA ASP A 284 -10.27 -39.35 45.09
C ASP A 284 -9.03 -38.44 45.00
N TYR A 285 -8.60 -37.80 46.11
CA TYR A 285 -7.41 -36.94 46.14
C TYR A 285 -6.13 -37.69 45.78
N GLU A 286 -5.90 -38.86 46.37
CA GLU A 286 -4.73 -39.67 46.07
C GLU A 286 -4.68 -40.02 44.58
N ARG A 287 -5.81 -40.47 44.01
CA ARG A 287 -5.92 -40.79 42.58
C ARG A 287 -5.63 -39.58 41.70
N HIS A 288 -6.07 -38.40 42.10
CA HIS A 288 -5.83 -37.17 41.34
C HIS A 288 -4.34 -36.78 41.35
N ILE A 289 -3.66 -36.86 42.49
CA ILE A 289 -2.21 -36.59 42.56
C ILE A 289 -1.41 -37.64 41.78
N LEU A 290 -1.75 -38.93 41.94
CA LEU A 290 -1.13 -40.01 41.17
C LEU A 290 -1.31 -39.83 39.65
N SER A 291 -2.40 -39.21 39.19
CA SER A 291 -2.57 -38.92 37.75
C SER A 291 -1.55 -37.90 37.21
N TYR A 292 -1.17 -36.88 38.00
CA TYR A 292 -0.12 -35.95 37.60
C TYR A 292 1.26 -36.56 37.70
N GLU A 293 1.52 -37.36 38.74
CA GLU A 293 2.77 -38.11 38.86
C GLU A 293 2.97 -39.07 37.68
N HIS A 294 1.92 -39.78 37.27
CA HIS A 294 1.99 -40.69 36.12
C HIS A 294 2.39 -39.94 34.84
N ILE A 295 1.76 -38.79 34.56
CA ILE A 295 2.12 -37.96 33.40
C ILE A 295 3.60 -37.53 33.46
N LEU A 296 4.08 -37.06 34.63
CA LEU A 296 5.47 -36.62 34.78
C LEU A 296 6.46 -37.78 34.65
N THR A 297 6.08 -38.96 35.15
CA THR A 297 6.89 -40.18 35.07
C THR A 297 6.98 -40.67 33.64
N ASP A 298 5.87 -40.67 32.90
CA ASP A 298 5.85 -41.07 31.49
C ASP A 298 6.72 -40.14 30.64
N ILE A 299 6.67 -38.83 30.90
CA ILE A 299 7.55 -37.85 30.26
C ILE A 299 9.02 -38.12 30.65
N SER A 300 9.30 -38.37 31.93
CA SER A 300 10.67 -38.64 32.40
C SER A 300 11.25 -39.92 31.81
N ALA A 301 10.43 -40.96 31.63
CA ALA A 301 10.80 -42.23 31.00
C ALA A 301 11.04 -42.05 29.49
N ALA A 302 10.20 -41.28 28.80
CA ALA A 302 10.40 -40.96 27.38
C ALA A 302 11.68 -40.13 27.14
N LEU A 303 12.14 -39.38 28.15
CA LEU A 303 13.38 -38.61 28.12
C LEU A 303 14.60 -39.37 28.65
N ASP A 304 14.44 -40.62 29.10
CA ASP A 304 15.46 -41.43 29.79
C ASP A 304 16.16 -40.70 30.94
N SER A 305 15.39 -39.93 31.70
CA SER A 305 15.92 -39.04 32.75
C SER A 305 15.93 -39.62 34.16
N GLY A 306 15.62 -40.92 34.29
CA GLY A 306 15.48 -41.61 35.58
C GLY A 306 14.13 -41.39 36.28
N ASP A 307 13.84 -42.24 37.27
CA ASP A 307 12.62 -42.19 38.07
C ASP A 307 12.82 -41.28 39.29
N VAL A 308 11.96 -40.27 39.42
CA VAL A 308 12.02 -39.25 40.50
C VAL A 308 10.70 -39.16 41.27
N ARG A 309 9.86 -40.21 41.25
CA ARG A 309 8.55 -40.23 41.92
C ARG A 309 8.63 -40.06 43.44
N ASP A 310 9.79 -40.30 44.04
CA ASP A 310 10.06 -40.06 45.46
C ASP A 310 10.16 -38.56 45.82
N GLN A 311 10.24 -37.68 44.83
CA GLN A 311 10.33 -36.22 45.02
C GLN A 311 8.95 -35.54 44.98
N PRO A 312 8.78 -34.37 45.61
CA PRO A 312 7.55 -33.60 45.48
C PRO A 312 7.22 -33.28 44.00
N VAL A 313 5.94 -33.33 43.59
CA VAL A 313 5.49 -33.12 42.20
C VAL A 313 6.11 -31.88 41.52
N LEU A 314 6.26 -30.77 42.25
CA LEU A 314 6.92 -29.57 41.72
C LEU A 314 8.39 -29.80 41.34
N GLN A 315 9.11 -30.61 42.12
CA GLN A 315 10.50 -30.98 41.84
C GLN A 315 10.60 -31.99 40.70
N GLN A 316 9.67 -32.95 40.62
CA GLN A 316 9.54 -33.85 39.47
C GLN A 316 9.38 -33.05 38.16
N GLY A 317 8.50 -32.05 38.15
CA GLY A 317 8.32 -31.16 36.99
C GLY A 317 9.58 -30.36 36.63
N LYS A 318 10.34 -29.87 37.64
CA LYS A 318 11.62 -29.20 37.39
C LYS A 318 12.68 -30.14 36.81
N HIS A 319 12.70 -31.38 37.26
CA HIS A 319 13.57 -32.43 36.73
C HIS A 319 13.30 -32.66 35.24
N VAL A 320 12.03 -32.86 34.87
CA VAL A 320 11.60 -32.98 33.46
C VAL A 320 12.09 -31.79 32.63
N VAL A 321 11.89 -30.56 33.10
CA VAL A 321 12.33 -29.35 32.39
C VAL A 321 13.86 -29.30 32.23
N ALA A 322 14.62 -29.68 33.26
CA ALA A 322 16.07 -29.73 33.19
C ALA A 322 16.55 -30.77 32.16
N SER A 323 15.93 -31.96 32.16
CA SER A 323 16.22 -33.02 31.20
C SER A 323 15.91 -32.62 29.76
N ILE A 324 14.79 -31.96 29.51
CA ILE A 324 14.46 -31.42 28.17
C ILE A 324 15.54 -30.42 27.72
N LYS A 325 15.96 -29.50 28.60
CA LYS A 325 17.01 -28.53 28.26
C LYS A 325 18.36 -29.19 27.98
N ALA A 326 18.72 -30.21 28.76
CA ALA A 326 19.94 -30.97 28.53
C ALA A 326 19.90 -31.72 27.19
N ASN A 327 18.77 -32.35 26.86
CA ASN A 327 18.58 -33.04 25.59
C ASN A 327 18.61 -32.07 24.39
N GLN A 328 17.95 -30.90 24.48
CA GLN A 328 18.02 -29.88 23.44
C GLN A 328 19.44 -29.37 23.22
N LYS A 329 20.18 -29.13 24.30
CA LYS A 329 21.59 -28.72 24.21
C LYS A 329 22.44 -29.79 23.55
N SER A 330 22.31 -31.05 23.98
CA SER A 330 23.01 -32.19 23.39
C SER A 330 22.72 -32.34 21.90
N GLN A 331 21.45 -32.20 21.49
CA GLN A 331 21.09 -32.22 20.06
C GLN A 331 21.71 -31.07 19.27
N ASN A 332 21.68 -29.84 19.80
CA ASN A 332 22.31 -28.71 19.14
C ASN A 332 23.83 -28.89 19.02
N ASP A 333 24.48 -29.41 20.06
CA ASP A 333 25.92 -29.72 20.07
C ASP A 333 26.24 -30.82 19.03
N LEU A 334 25.37 -31.82 18.88
CA LEU A 334 25.51 -32.90 17.90
C LEU A 334 25.31 -32.41 16.46
N VAL A 335 24.33 -31.53 16.23
CA VAL A 335 24.13 -30.87 14.92
C VAL A 335 25.34 -30.02 14.56
N ALA A 336 25.87 -29.22 15.48
CA ALA A 336 27.08 -28.43 15.24
C ALA A 336 28.30 -29.32 14.95
N ALA A 337 28.44 -30.46 15.63
CA ALA A 337 29.52 -31.41 15.37
C ALA A 337 29.38 -32.08 13.99
N LEU A 338 28.16 -32.44 13.57
CA LEU A 338 27.86 -32.98 12.25
C LEU A 338 28.13 -31.96 11.14
N GLU A 339 27.75 -30.70 11.32
CA GLU A 339 28.06 -29.61 10.39
C GLU A 339 29.58 -29.42 10.25
N SER A 340 30.33 -29.47 11.36
CA SER A 340 31.79 -29.39 11.35
C SER A 340 32.43 -30.59 10.63
N GLN A 341 31.95 -31.81 10.88
CA GLN A 341 32.44 -33.02 10.20
C GLN A 341 32.11 -33.01 8.70
N LEU A 342 30.93 -32.51 8.32
CA LEU A 342 30.54 -32.36 6.93
C LEU A 342 31.45 -31.33 6.23
N ALA A 343 31.73 -30.20 6.87
CA ALA A 343 32.64 -29.19 6.34
C ALA A 343 34.07 -29.76 6.16
N GLU A 344 34.57 -30.52 7.14
CA GLU A 344 35.88 -31.15 7.07
C GLU A 344 35.94 -32.24 5.97
N ALA A 345 34.90 -33.06 5.83
CA ALA A 345 34.79 -34.08 4.78
C ALA A 345 34.72 -33.46 3.38
N VAL A 346 33.95 -32.38 3.20
CA VAL A 346 33.87 -31.63 1.94
C VAL A 346 35.24 -31.03 1.58
N MET A 347 35.96 -30.48 2.56
CA MET A 347 37.30 -29.96 2.36
C MET A 347 38.29 -31.06 1.98
N ALA A 348 38.27 -32.20 2.67
CA ALA A 348 39.13 -33.35 2.37
C ALA A 348 38.85 -33.96 0.97
N GLN A 349 37.58 -34.02 0.56
CA GLN A 349 37.20 -34.46 -0.78
C GLN A 349 37.73 -33.48 -1.84
N LYS A 350 37.61 -32.18 -1.59
CA LYS A 350 38.14 -31.13 -2.46
C LYS A 350 39.65 -31.25 -2.62
N THR A 351 40.42 -31.38 -1.52
CA THR A 351 41.88 -31.58 -1.61
C THR A 351 42.26 -32.87 -2.32
N THR A 352 41.50 -33.95 -2.14
CA THR A 352 41.76 -35.22 -2.85
C THR A 352 41.49 -35.08 -4.35
N MET A 353 40.43 -34.38 -4.76
CA MET A 353 40.16 -34.07 -6.17
C MET A 353 41.22 -33.15 -6.79
N LEU A 354 41.74 -32.18 -6.02
CA LEU A 354 42.87 -31.35 -6.44
C LEU A 354 44.17 -32.14 -6.56
N ALA A 355 44.39 -33.14 -5.70
CA ALA A 355 45.55 -34.01 -5.79
C ALA A 355 45.46 -34.96 -7.00
N SER A 356 44.27 -35.50 -7.31
CA SER A 356 44.08 -36.33 -8.50
C SER A 356 44.21 -35.54 -9.80
N THR A 357 43.71 -34.30 -9.86
CA THR A 357 43.94 -33.40 -11.03
C THR A 357 45.41 -33.07 -11.21
N LYS A 358 46.14 -32.75 -10.14
CA LYS A 358 47.60 -32.56 -10.22
C LYS A 358 48.35 -33.82 -10.64
N THR A 359 47.87 -35.01 -10.24
CA THR A 359 48.49 -36.28 -10.65
C THR A 359 48.25 -36.56 -12.14
N GLU A 360 47.07 -36.19 -12.66
CA GLU A 360 46.78 -36.27 -14.11
C GLU A 360 47.54 -35.20 -14.91
N GLU A 361 47.75 -34.00 -14.36
CA GLU A 361 48.62 -32.96 -14.94
C GLU A 361 50.09 -33.41 -15.01
N VAL A 362 50.59 -34.12 -13.97
CA VAL A 362 51.95 -34.69 -13.99
C VAL A 362 52.07 -35.85 -14.99
N LYS A 363 51.02 -36.67 -15.15
CA LYS A 363 51.00 -37.71 -16.19
C LYS A 363 50.94 -37.11 -17.60
N THR A 364 50.16 -36.05 -17.83
CA THR A 364 50.13 -35.35 -19.12
C THR A 364 51.43 -34.59 -19.39
N ALA A 365 52.07 -34.00 -18.38
CA ALA A 365 53.40 -33.40 -18.50
C ALA A 365 54.48 -34.44 -18.81
N ALA A 366 54.44 -35.64 -18.20
CA ALA A 366 55.35 -36.73 -18.52
C ALA A 366 55.18 -37.25 -19.95
N VAL A 367 53.95 -37.25 -20.49
CA VAL A 367 53.68 -37.58 -21.90
C VAL A 367 54.24 -36.50 -22.84
N ILE A 368 54.13 -35.22 -22.48
CA ILE A 368 54.72 -34.11 -23.25
C ILE A 368 56.24 -34.16 -23.23
N GLU A 369 56.86 -34.54 -22.10
CA GLU A 369 58.32 -34.69 -21.99
C GLU A 369 58.84 -35.86 -22.84
N THR A 370 58.09 -36.98 -22.95
CA THR A 370 58.42 -38.06 -23.88
C THR A 370 58.33 -37.66 -25.36
N ILE A 371 57.37 -36.78 -25.72
CA ILE A 371 57.23 -36.26 -27.09
C ILE A 371 58.33 -35.22 -27.41
N ALA A 372 58.77 -34.45 -26.40
CA ALA A 372 59.86 -33.48 -26.54
C ALA A 372 61.24 -34.16 -26.73
N THR A 373 61.44 -35.37 -26.21
CA THR A 373 62.67 -36.15 -26.49
C THR A 373 62.70 -36.80 -27.88
N GLU A 374 61.57 -36.93 -28.57
CA GLU A 374 61.49 -37.50 -29.92
C GLU A 374 61.66 -36.44 -31.03
N THR A 375 61.66 -35.15 -30.70
CA THR A 375 61.66 -34.03 -31.66
C THR A 375 62.99 -33.26 -31.77
N VAL A 376 64.07 -33.75 -31.13
CA VAL A 376 65.41 -33.12 -31.20
C VAL A 376 66.33 -33.75 -32.28
N GLU A 377 65.88 -34.77 -33.02
CA GLU A 377 66.57 -35.29 -34.21
C GLU A 377 65.87 -34.90 -35.53
N ALA A 378 65.54 -33.62 -35.73
CA ALA A 378 65.27 -33.12 -37.08
C ALA A 378 65.46 -31.60 -37.17
N GLU A 379 66.38 -31.22 -38.05
CA GLU A 379 66.44 -29.96 -38.80
C GLU A 379 67.22 -28.76 -38.23
N VAL A 380 68.46 -28.74 -38.73
CA VAL A 380 69.44 -27.67 -38.91
C VAL A 380 68.89 -26.47 -39.69
N SER A 381 69.14 -25.25 -39.16
CA SER A 381 69.44 -23.96 -39.85
C SER A 381 68.35 -23.36 -40.76
N VAL A 382 67.92 -22.08 -40.65
CA VAL A 382 68.66 -20.82 -40.87
C VAL A 382 67.83 -19.61 -40.34
N GLU A 383 68.51 -18.70 -39.62
CA GLU A 383 68.42 -17.22 -39.52
C GLU A 383 67.18 -16.38 -39.94
N ALA A 384 66.67 -15.58 -38.96
CA ALA A 384 66.26 -14.14 -38.93
C ALA A 384 65.56 -13.45 -40.14
N PRO A 385 64.66 -12.43 -39.98
CA PRO A 385 64.73 -11.38 -38.93
C PRO A 385 63.39 -10.80 -38.38
N THR A 386 63.54 -10.03 -37.28
CA THR A 386 62.79 -8.86 -36.76
C THR A 386 61.36 -8.54 -37.21
N THR A 387 60.46 -8.25 -36.24
CA THR A 387 59.82 -6.91 -36.07
C THR A 387 59.01 -6.79 -34.76
N GLU A 388 58.92 -5.55 -34.29
CA GLU A 388 58.37 -5.00 -33.05
C GLU A 388 56.85 -5.18 -32.78
N THR A 389 56.55 -5.22 -31.47
CA THR A 389 55.43 -4.61 -30.72
C THR A 389 54.38 -3.76 -31.47
N VAL A 390 53.10 -3.98 -31.15
CA VAL A 390 52.13 -2.91 -30.76
C VAL A 390 51.10 -3.47 -29.75
N GLU A 391 50.83 -2.66 -28.72
CA GLU A 391 49.86 -2.78 -27.62
C GLU A 391 48.38 -2.49 -28.00
N ALA A 392 47.51 -2.67 -26.98
CA ALA A 392 46.21 -2.01 -26.72
C ALA A 392 44.96 -2.61 -27.39
N GLU A 393 43.79 -2.78 -26.76
CA GLU A 393 43.23 -2.64 -25.40
C GLU A 393 41.75 -3.16 -25.48
N ILE A 394 41.05 -3.26 -24.34
CA ILE A 394 39.57 -3.29 -24.13
C ILE A 394 38.88 -4.65 -24.48
N ILE A 395 37.96 -5.28 -23.72
CA ILE A 395 36.83 -4.87 -22.85
C ILE A 395 36.51 -5.97 -21.80
N SER A 396 36.12 -5.57 -20.59
CA SER A 396 35.65 -6.38 -19.45
C SER A 396 34.12 -6.61 -19.42
N GLU A 397 33.73 -7.82 -19.01
CA GLU A 397 32.58 -8.28 -18.16
C GLU A 397 31.17 -7.70 -18.40
N THR A 398 30.10 -8.51 -18.52
CA THR A 398 29.50 -9.38 -17.48
C THR A 398 28.34 -10.21 -18.10
N PRO A 399 27.98 -11.42 -17.62
CA PRO A 399 26.70 -12.06 -17.95
C PRO A 399 25.71 -12.16 -16.77
N ALA A 400 24.46 -12.43 -17.17
CA ALA A 400 23.21 -12.09 -16.52
C ALA A 400 22.67 -13.12 -15.50
N ALA A 401 21.73 -12.63 -14.68
CA ALA A 401 20.84 -13.39 -13.81
C ALA A 401 19.52 -13.72 -14.54
N GLU A 402 18.99 -14.93 -14.35
CA GLU A 402 17.68 -15.36 -14.87
C GLU A 402 16.80 -15.88 -13.72
N THR A 403 15.61 -15.31 -13.63
CA THR A 403 14.51 -15.59 -12.70
C THR A 403 13.62 -16.72 -13.21
N VAL A 404 13.16 -17.61 -12.33
CA VAL A 404 12.15 -18.64 -12.65
C VAL A 404 10.86 -18.36 -11.87
N GLU A 405 9.76 -18.21 -12.61
CA GLU A 405 8.37 -18.13 -12.16
C GLU A 405 7.86 -19.48 -11.65
N ALA A 406 6.97 -19.46 -10.65
CA ALA A 406 6.25 -20.64 -10.15
C ALA A 406 4.76 -20.51 -10.46
N GLU A 407 4.27 -21.49 -11.22
CA GLU A 407 2.92 -21.69 -11.72
C GLU A 407 1.99 -22.27 -10.63
N ILE A 408 0.75 -21.79 -10.60
CA ILE A 408 -0.31 -22.13 -9.65
C ILE A 408 -1.14 -23.28 -10.24
N ILE A 409 -1.30 -24.36 -9.49
CA ILE A 409 -2.20 -25.49 -9.80
C ILE A 409 -3.51 -25.27 -9.02
N GLU A 410 -4.61 -25.10 -9.75
CA GLU A 410 -5.99 -25.19 -9.24
C GLU A 410 -6.39 -26.67 -9.13
N ASP A 411 -6.94 -27.04 -7.97
CA ASP A 411 -7.51 -28.36 -7.70
C ASP A 411 -9.04 -28.21 -7.65
N GLU A 412 -9.71 -28.83 -8.64
CA GLU A 412 -11.16 -28.88 -8.83
C GLU A 412 -11.71 -30.12 -8.11
N VAL A 413 -12.49 -29.92 -7.05
CA VAL A 413 -13.24 -31.00 -6.38
C VAL A 413 -14.68 -30.97 -6.88
N ASP A 414 -14.99 -31.96 -7.72
CA ASP A 414 -16.33 -32.30 -8.19
C ASP A 414 -17.12 -32.99 -7.07
N GLU A 415 -18.34 -32.48 -6.83
CA GLU A 415 -19.27 -32.89 -5.79
C GLU A 415 -20.39 -33.69 -6.46
N THR A 416 -20.43 -35.01 -6.26
CA THR A 416 -21.60 -35.85 -6.61
C THR A 416 -22.02 -36.77 -5.47
N THR A 417 -23.24 -36.50 -4.98
CA THR A 417 -24.27 -37.43 -4.48
C THR A 417 -24.00 -38.35 -3.28
N ALA A 418 -24.66 -38.02 -2.16
CA ALA A 418 -25.54 -38.92 -1.40
C ALA A 418 -26.57 -38.12 -0.58
#